data_AF-Q8MZ52-F1
#
_entry.id   AF-Q8MZ52-F1
#
_cell.length_a   1.000
_cell.length_b   1.000
_cell.length_c   1.000
_cell.angle_alpha   90.00
_cell.angle_beta   90.00
_cell.angle_gamma   90.00
#
_symmetry.space_group_name_H-M   'P 1'
#
loop_
_entity.id
_entity.type
_entity.pdbx_description
1 polymer ?
#
loop_
_entity_poly.entity_id
_entity_poly.type
_entity_poly.pdbx_seq_one_letter_code
_entity_poly.pdbx_strand_id
1 'polypeptide(L)'
;MAPYDIYNREMTIYQEVLPKCRELLNEIGDTERIFPTAIYVDRERMAIIFEDLSVVGYVMADRVRRLNEEHTHLILRKLAKFHAATAVLNERQSGCLESYDRGFFNRYTNAYSGYFVGGLLAAARWMSKVPTLAHYGEKLFALAPHYMDIGRECFAPTPGQVNVLAHGDVWTNNVMFKYDPNTGRPVDVLLIDFQYSFWGSPCIDLHHLFNTSLKEPLRRDQQNGLFQFYHKIFTETLEKLNYRQNQIPSLHQFKLEVEQKRFFALHSTVVVQPVMISQDPTDACFNALMNDDERGIRFKNRLYNNPTVQQNLHSLVPFFDRKGLLEVNQTC
;
A
#
# COMPACT_ATOMS: atom_id res chain seq x y z
N MET A 1 -11.80 6.89 -21.78
CA MET A 1 -10.88 6.73 -20.63
C MET A 1 -10.10 5.44 -20.87
N ALA A 2 -8.77 5.49 -20.88
CA ALA A 2 -7.97 4.27 -21.01
C ALA A 2 -8.10 3.45 -19.71
N PRO A 3 -8.37 2.13 -19.78
CA PRO A 3 -8.46 1.28 -18.60
C PRO A 3 -7.11 1.19 -17.87
N TYR A 4 -7.15 0.74 -16.61
CA TYR A 4 -5.95 0.33 -15.90
C TYR A 4 -5.30 -0.85 -16.63
N ASP A 5 -4.11 -0.65 -17.18
CA ASP A 5 -3.36 -1.72 -17.84
C ASP A 5 -2.47 -2.47 -16.84
N ILE A 6 -3.11 -3.09 -15.86
CA ILE A 6 -2.44 -3.76 -14.72
C ILE A 6 -1.60 -4.97 -15.18
N TYR A 7 -2.07 -5.72 -16.18
CA TYR A 7 -1.38 -6.91 -16.67
C TYR A 7 -0.09 -6.55 -17.43
N ASN A 8 -0.15 -5.60 -18.38
CA ASN A 8 1.09 -5.19 -19.07
C ASN A 8 2.05 -4.46 -18.14
N ARG A 9 1.52 -3.72 -17.16
CA ARG A 9 2.33 -3.09 -16.11
C ARG A 9 3.11 -4.14 -15.34
N GLU A 10 2.45 -5.15 -14.77
CA GLU A 10 3.11 -6.18 -13.98
C GLU A 10 4.16 -6.94 -14.80
N MET A 11 3.81 -7.34 -16.03
CA MET A 11 4.74 -8.00 -16.96
C MET A 11 6.00 -7.15 -17.21
N THR A 12 5.83 -5.84 -17.44
CA THR A 12 6.94 -4.92 -17.69
C THR A 12 7.80 -4.72 -16.44
N ILE A 13 7.18 -4.64 -15.26
CA ILE A 13 7.92 -4.51 -14.00
C ILE A 13 8.81 -5.73 -13.77
N TYR A 14 8.26 -6.94 -13.89
CA TYR A 14 9.06 -8.16 -13.71
C TYR A 14 10.12 -8.36 -14.78
N GLN A 15 9.84 -8.01 -16.03
CA GLN A 15 10.76 -8.22 -17.15
C GLN A 15 11.89 -7.19 -17.19
N GLU A 16 11.61 -5.92 -16.84
CA GLU A 16 12.51 -4.81 -17.14
C GLU A 16 12.93 -4.01 -15.91
N VAL A 17 12.03 -3.76 -14.96
CA VAL A 17 12.31 -2.87 -13.82
C VAL A 17 13.00 -3.59 -12.68
N LEU A 18 12.45 -4.73 -12.25
CA LEU A 18 12.96 -5.49 -11.11
C LEU A 18 14.39 -6.02 -11.34
N PRO A 19 14.76 -6.56 -12.52
CA PRO A 19 16.15 -6.94 -12.80
C PRO A 19 17.13 -5.77 -12.64
N LYS A 20 16.80 -4.59 -13.18
CA LYS A 20 17.63 -3.39 -13.04
C LYS A 20 17.76 -2.91 -11.59
N CYS A 21 16.69 -3.03 -10.80
CA CYS A 21 16.76 -2.73 -9.35
C CYS A 21 17.74 -3.67 -8.62
N ARG A 22 17.75 -4.96 -9.00
CA ARG A 22 18.70 -5.95 -8.47
C ARG A 22 20.14 -5.61 -8.85
N GLU A 23 20.37 -5.22 -10.10
CA GLU A 23 21.68 -4.79 -10.58
C GLU A 23 22.20 -3.58 -9.81
N LEU A 24 21.37 -2.55 -9.60
CA LEU A 24 21.73 -1.37 -8.81
C LEU A 24 22.15 -1.75 -7.38
N LEU A 25 21.40 -2.60 -6.70
CA LEU A 25 21.76 -3.05 -5.34
C LEU A 25 23.07 -3.87 -5.34
N ASN A 26 23.31 -4.68 -6.36
CA ASN A 26 24.58 -5.41 -6.50
C ASN A 26 25.78 -4.46 -6.67
N GLU A 27 25.63 -3.28 -7.29
CA GLU A 27 26.71 -2.28 -7.42
C GLU A 27 27.29 -1.87 -6.06
N ILE A 28 26.45 -1.86 -5.02
CA ILE A 28 26.84 -1.49 -3.66
C ILE A 28 27.09 -2.71 -2.76
N GLY A 29 27.23 -3.90 -3.36
CA GLY A 29 27.47 -5.17 -2.67
C GLY A 29 26.26 -5.73 -1.91
N ASP A 30 25.05 -5.22 -2.18
CA ASP A 30 23.81 -5.68 -1.54
C ASP A 30 23.12 -6.73 -2.41
N THR A 31 23.37 -8.00 -2.10
CA THR A 31 22.83 -9.15 -2.84
C THR A 31 21.50 -9.66 -2.26
N GLU A 32 20.87 -8.89 -1.37
CA GLU A 32 19.61 -9.28 -0.74
C GLU A 32 18.49 -9.42 -1.78
N ARG A 33 17.85 -10.59 -1.81
CA ARG A 33 16.72 -10.86 -2.71
C ARG A 33 15.45 -10.17 -2.20
N ILE A 34 14.78 -9.39 -3.05
CA ILE A 34 13.58 -8.60 -2.70
C ILE A 34 12.29 -9.20 -3.29
N PHE A 35 12.37 -9.78 -4.49
CA PHE A 35 11.23 -10.29 -5.25
C PHE A 35 11.54 -11.67 -5.87
N PRO A 36 10.52 -12.43 -6.33
CA PRO A 36 10.74 -13.61 -7.13
C PRO A 36 11.31 -13.29 -8.51
N THR A 37 11.91 -14.31 -9.13
CA THR A 37 12.33 -14.26 -10.52
C THR A 37 11.17 -14.71 -11.41
N ALA A 38 10.77 -13.85 -12.34
CA ALA A 38 9.97 -14.28 -13.48
C ALA A 38 10.88 -15.06 -14.44
N ILE A 39 10.62 -16.34 -14.62
CA ILE A 39 11.34 -17.22 -15.53
C ILE A 39 11.00 -16.85 -16.97
N TYR A 40 9.75 -16.51 -17.23
CA TYR A 40 9.26 -16.13 -18.56
C TYR A 40 8.06 -15.19 -18.48
N VAL A 41 7.96 -14.29 -19.45
CA VAL A 41 6.84 -13.36 -19.62
C VAL A 41 6.27 -13.56 -21.03
N ASP A 42 5.09 -14.17 -21.11
CA ASP A 42 4.35 -14.41 -22.34
C ASP A 42 3.40 -13.22 -22.60
N ARG A 43 3.85 -12.25 -23.39
CA ARG A 43 3.06 -11.06 -23.72
C ARG A 43 1.89 -11.36 -24.66
N GLU A 44 1.96 -12.42 -25.47
CA GLU A 44 0.86 -12.81 -26.36
C GLU A 44 -0.31 -13.38 -25.57
N ARG A 45 -0.01 -14.15 -24.52
CA ARG A 45 -1.02 -14.77 -23.64
C ARG A 45 -1.28 -14.01 -22.34
N MET A 46 -0.62 -12.87 -22.13
CA MET A 46 -0.69 -12.07 -20.90
C MET A 46 -0.40 -12.91 -19.64
N ALA A 47 0.66 -13.71 -19.67
CA ALA A 47 1.01 -14.62 -18.59
C ALA A 47 2.45 -14.44 -18.11
N ILE A 48 2.67 -14.62 -16.81
CA ILE A 48 4.01 -14.64 -16.20
C ILE A 48 4.24 -16.01 -15.58
N ILE A 49 5.39 -16.62 -15.86
CA ILE A 49 5.82 -17.88 -15.28
C ILE A 49 6.89 -17.56 -14.23
N PHE A 50 6.60 -17.86 -12.98
CA PHE A 50 7.51 -17.65 -11.85
C PHE A 50 8.22 -18.93 -11.45
N GLU A 51 9.34 -18.78 -10.75
CA GLU A 51 9.85 -19.87 -9.92
C GLU A 51 8.84 -20.23 -8.82
N ASP A 52 8.78 -21.52 -8.48
CA ASP A 52 7.91 -21.99 -7.39
C ASP A 52 8.58 -21.73 -6.03
N LEU A 53 8.14 -20.66 -5.37
CA LEU A 53 8.62 -20.28 -4.05
C LEU A 53 8.26 -21.29 -2.95
N SER A 54 7.23 -22.13 -3.15
CA SER A 54 6.84 -23.14 -2.17
C SER A 54 7.91 -24.23 -2.01
N VAL A 55 8.63 -24.55 -3.09
CA VAL A 55 9.74 -25.53 -3.11
C VAL A 55 10.89 -25.10 -2.19
N VAL A 56 11.09 -23.79 -2.04
CA VAL A 56 12.14 -23.21 -1.18
C VAL A 56 11.61 -22.73 0.17
N GLY A 57 10.39 -23.13 0.53
CA GLY A 57 9.79 -22.98 1.86
C GLY A 57 9.16 -21.63 2.16
N TYR A 58 8.82 -20.85 1.13
CA TYR A 58 8.07 -19.62 1.32
C TYR A 58 6.56 -19.90 1.37
N VAL A 59 5.86 -19.20 2.25
CA VAL A 59 4.42 -19.34 2.46
C VAL A 59 3.77 -17.98 2.69
N MET A 60 2.46 -17.89 2.39
CA MET A 60 1.65 -16.73 2.72
C MET A 60 1.43 -16.64 4.24
N ALA A 61 1.56 -15.45 4.81
CA ALA A 61 1.14 -15.22 6.18
C ALA A 61 -0.40 -15.12 6.28
N ASP A 62 -0.94 -15.43 7.46
CA ASP A 62 -2.37 -15.35 7.70
C ASP A 62 -2.83 -13.87 7.82
N ARG A 63 -3.57 -13.39 6.82
CA ARG A 63 -4.12 -12.03 6.75
C ARG A 63 -5.03 -11.65 7.92
N VAL A 64 -5.72 -12.61 8.53
CA VAL A 64 -6.62 -12.37 9.67
C VAL A 64 -5.79 -12.20 10.94
N ARG A 65 -4.79 -13.08 11.12
CA ARG A 65 -3.87 -12.98 12.26
C ARG A 65 -3.02 -11.72 12.18
N ARG A 66 -2.71 -11.20 10.98
CA ARG A 66 -1.90 -9.99 10.75
C ARG A 66 -0.43 -10.16 11.19
N LEU A 67 0.39 -9.18 10.83
CA LEU A 67 1.84 -9.21 10.98
C LEU A 67 2.30 -8.64 12.33
N ASN A 68 3.33 -9.25 12.91
CA ASN A 68 4.03 -8.74 14.09
C ASN A 68 5.30 -7.97 13.67
N GLU A 69 6.05 -7.45 14.65
CA GLU A 69 7.19 -6.57 14.44
C GLU A 69 8.30 -7.20 13.60
N GLU A 70 8.59 -8.50 13.78
CA GLU A 70 9.63 -9.20 13.03
C GLU A 70 9.27 -9.31 11.53
N HIS A 71 8.00 -9.63 11.23
CA HIS A 71 7.50 -9.64 9.86
C HIS A 71 7.60 -8.24 9.25
N THR A 72 7.19 -7.21 10.01
CA THR A 72 7.18 -5.83 9.54
C THR A 72 8.58 -5.32 9.22
N HIS A 73 9.56 -5.60 10.07
CA HIS A 73 10.94 -5.19 9.82
C HIS A 73 11.53 -5.84 8.56
N LEU A 74 11.18 -7.09 8.27
CA LEU A 74 11.59 -7.74 7.03
C LEU A 74 10.98 -7.02 5.81
N ILE A 75 9.67 -6.76 5.81
CA ILE A 75 9.01 -6.07 4.69
C ILE A 75 9.60 -4.66 4.51
N LEU A 76 9.73 -3.89 5.59
CA LEU A 76 10.21 -2.51 5.52
C LEU A 76 11.64 -2.43 4.98
N ARG A 77 12.49 -3.40 5.34
CA ARG A 77 13.86 -3.50 4.79
C ARG A 77 13.83 -3.68 3.27
N LYS A 78 13.04 -4.63 2.76
CA LYS A 78 12.94 -4.90 1.32
C LYS A 78 12.29 -3.74 0.57
N LEU A 79 11.22 -3.15 1.10
CA LEU A 79 10.56 -1.97 0.54
C LEU A 79 11.51 -0.78 0.46
N ALA A 80 12.26 -0.48 1.53
CA ALA A 80 13.20 0.63 1.55
C ALA A 80 14.28 0.50 0.46
N LYS A 81 14.83 -0.71 0.29
CA LYS A 81 15.82 -0.99 -0.76
C LYS A 81 15.21 -0.90 -2.16
N PHE A 82 14.03 -1.46 -2.36
CA PHE A 82 13.29 -1.39 -3.63
C PHE A 82 12.98 0.08 -4.01
N HIS A 83 12.46 0.86 -3.07
CA HIS A 83 12.18 2.28 -3.27
C HIS A 83 13.44 3.10 -3.58
N ALA A 84 14.55 2.87 -2.87
CA ALA A 84 15.80 3.56 -3.15
C ALA A 84 16.35 3.20 -4.54
N ALA A 85 16.32 1.90 -4.90
CA ALA A 85 16.77 1.43 -6.20
C ALA A 85 15.93 2.01 -7.35
N THR A 86 14.60 2.11 -7.19
CA THR A 86 13.72 2.67 -8.22
C THR A 86 13.87 4.18 -8.38
N ALA A 87 14.11 4.93 -7.28
CA ALA A 87 14.44 6.36 -7.37
C ALA A 87 15.73 6.60 -8.19
N VAL A 88 16.77 5.81 -7.91
CA VAL A 88 18.05 5.88 -8.63
C VAL A 88 17.91 5.42 -10.09
N LEU A 89 17.13 4.37 -10.34
CA LEU A 89 16.84 3.91 -11.70
C LEU A 89 16.17 5.02 -12.52
N ASN A 90 15.18 5.70 -11.94
CA ASN A 90 14.48 6.80 -12.59
C ASN A 90 15.44 7.97 -12.90
N GLU A 91 16.30 8.34 -11.96
CA GLU A 91 17.35 9.35 -12.16
C GLU A 91 18.29 8.97 -13.31
N ARG A 92 18.85 7.76 -13.27
CA ARG A 92 19.85 7.30 -14.26
C ARG A 92 19.27 7.06 -15.64
N GLN A 93 17.97 6.81 -15.76
CA GLN A 93 17.27 6.57 -17.02
C GLN A 93 16.26 7.67 -17.37
N SER A 94 16.57 8.91 -16.99
CA SER A 94 15.88 10.12 -17.47
C SER A 94 14.35 10.08 -17.29
N GLY A 95 13.87 9.70 -16.11
CA GLY A 95 12.44 9.71 -15.81
C GLY A 95 11.67 8.48 -16.33
N CYS A 96 12.35 7.37 -16.63
CA CYS A 96 11.70 6.20 -17.24
C CYS A 96 10.52 5.61 -16.45
N LEU A 97 10.44 5.85 -15.14
CA LEU A 97 9.37 5.33 -14.27
C LEU A 97 8.22 6.34 -14.09
N GLU A 98 8.35 7.59 -14.53
CA GLU A 98 7.33 8.62 -14.33
C GLU A 98 6.04 8.36 -15.11
N SER A 99 6.11 7.49 -16.13
CA SER A 99 4.94 7.02 -16.89
C SER A 99 4.02 6.07 -16.11
N TYR A 100 4.47 5.57 -14.96
CA TYR A 100 3.65 4.73 -14.07
C TYR A 100 2.70 5.61 -13.23
N ASP A 101 1.86 6.39 -13.89
CA ASP A 101 1.05 7.45 -13.27
C ASP A 101 -0.40 7.05 -12.94
N ARG A 102 -0.67 5.73 -12.94
CA ARG A 102 -2.01 5.16 -12.66
C ARG A 102 -2.00 4.25 -11.43
N GLY A 103 -1.77 4.81 -10.24
CA GLY A 103 -2.09 4.14 -8.97
C GLY A 103 -3.60 4.09 -8.72
N PHE A 104 -4.03 3.53 -7.57
CA PHE A 104 -5.45 3.40 -7.19
C PHE A 104 -6.27 4.69 -7.34
N PHE A 105 -5.66 5.83 -7.02
CA PHE A 105 -6.18 7.15 -7.34
C PHE A 105 -5.33 7.77 -8.45
N ASN A 106 -5.96 8.25 -9.51
CA ASN A 106 -5.27 8.95 -10.58
C ASN A 106 -6.22 9.89 -11.36
N ARG A 107 -5.62 10.66 -12.28
CA ARG A 107 -6.31 11.68 -13.09
C ARG A 107 -7.05 11.12 -14.33
N TYR A 108 -6.87 9.85 -14.68
CA TYR A 108 -7.33 9.28 -15.94
C TYR A 108 -8.65 8.53 -15.84
N THR A 109 -8.94 7.97 -14.66
CA THR A 109 -10.12 7.14 -14.44
C THR A 109 -10.55 7.14 -12.98
N ASN A 110 -11.85 6.98 -12.76
CA ASN A 110 -12.47 6.75 -11.45
C ASN A 110 -12.91 5.29 -11.28
N ALA A 111 -12.28 4.32 -11.95
CA ALA A 111 -12.78 2.94 -11.96
C ALA A 111 -12.97 2.34 -10.56
N TYR A 112 -12.18 2.75 -9.56
CA TYR A 112 -12.31 2.31 -8.17
C TYR A 112 -13.32 3.12 -7.34
N SER A 113 -14.01 4.13 -7.88
CA SER A 113 -14.91 4.98 -7.08
C SER A 113 -16.05 4.19 -6.44
N GLY A 114 -16.63 3.22 -7.15
CA GLY A 114 -17.70 2.37 -6.59
C GLY A 114 -17.22 1.54 -5.40
N TYR A 115 -15.99 1.05 -5.43
CA TYR A 115 -15.36 0.45 -4.26
C TYR A 115 -15.10 1.50 -3.18
N PHE A 116 -14.34 2.54 -3.50
CA PHE A 116 -13.77 3.43 -2.50
C PHE A 116 -14.82 4.33 -1.83
N VAL A 117 -15.61 5.03 -2.63
CA VAL A 117 -16.69 5.90 -2.14
C VAL A 117 -17.82 5.03 -1.57
N GLY A 118 -18.17 3.93 -2.23
CA GLY A 118 -19.18 2.99 -1.72
C GLY A 118 -18.80 2.39 -0.37
N GLY A 119 -17.53 2.06 -0.18
CA GLY A 119 -16.95 1.58 1.08
C GLY A 119 -16.99 2.65 2.16
N LEU A 120 -16.59 3.88 1.84
CA LEU A 120 -16.68 5.03 2.75
C LEU A 120 -18.13 5.28 3.22
N LEU A 121 -19.09 5.27 2.29
CA LEU A 121 -20.51 5.45 2.59
C LEU A 121 -21.08 4.29 3.43
N ALA A 122 -20.60 3.07 3.22
CA ALA A 122 -20.96 1.93 4.06
C ALA A 122 -20.44 2.11 5.50
N ALA A 123 -19.21 2.60 5.67
CA ALA A 123 -18.67 2.95 6.99
C ALA A 123 -19.51 4.04 7.65
N ALA A 124 -19.83 5.11 6.90
CA ALA A 124 -20.62 6.24 7.37
C ALA A 124 -22.00 5.78 7.86
N ARG A 125 -22.72 4.98 7.06
CA ARG A 125 -24.03 4.40 7.44
C ARG A 125 -23.97 3.56 8.72
N TRP A 126 -22.92 2.78 8.90
CA TRP A 126 -22.74 2.01 10.13
C TRP A 126 -22.46 2.92 11.32
N MET A 127 -21.53 3.88 11.19
CA MET A 127 -21.19 4.83 12.25
C MET A 127 -22.37 5.70 12.69
N SER A 128 -23.24 6.13 11.77
CA SER A 128 -24.45 6.89 12.11
C SER A 128 -25.43 6.12 13.00
N LYS A 129 -25.35 4.78 13.05
CA LYS A 129 -26.17 3.95 13.94
C LYS A 129 -25.53 3.74 15.31
N VAL A 130 -24.27 4.13 15.48
CA VAL A 130 -23.51 3.98 16.71
C VAL A 130 -23.45 5.35 17.40
N PRO A 131 -24.13 5.57 18.55
CA PRO A 131 -24.24 6.89 19.16
C PRO A 131 -22.89 7.61 19.38
N THR A 132 -21.85 6.88 19.78
CA THR A 132 -20.51 7.45 20.02
C THR A 132 -19.74 7.80 18.75
N LEU A 133 -20.19 7.34 17.57
CA LEU A 133 -19.52 7.57 16.29
C LEU A 133 -20.39 8.35 15.29
N ALA A 134 -21.63 8.68 15.63
CA ALA A 134 -22.61 9.22 14.69
C ALA A 134 -22.12 10.49 13.99
N HIS A 135 -21.48 11.40 14.73
CA HIS A 135 -20.94 12.64 14.18
C HIS A 135 -19.79 12.39 13.18
N TYR A 136 -19.00 11.33 13.34
CA TYR A 136 -17.97 10.97 12.36
C TYR A 136 -18.61 10.42 11.09
N GLY A 137 -19.71 9.67 11.22
CA GLY A 137 -20.51 9.23 10.07
C GLY A 137 -20.98 10.40 9.22
N GLU A 138 -21.46 11.48 9.84
CA GLU A 138 -21.85 12.72 9.14
C GLU A 138 -20.66 13.36 8.41
N LYS A 139 -19.48 13.44 9.05
CA LYS A 139 -18.27 13.94 8.38
C LYS A 139 -17.87 13.07 7.19
N LEU A 140 -17.98 11.75 7.28
CA LEU A 140 -17.69 10.85 6.15
C LEU A 140 -18.69 10.99 5.00
N PHE A 141 -19.97 11.23 5.28
CA PHE A 141 -20.95 11.57 4.25
C PHE A 141 -20.58 12.88 3.54
N ALA A 142 -20.17 13.90 4.30
CA ALA A 142 -19.71 15.18 3.74
C ALA A 142 -18.41 15.04 2.94
N LEU A 143 -17.53 14.11 3.32
CA LEU A 143 -16.26 13.84 2.62
C LEU A 143 -16.46 13.10 1.29
N ALA A 144 -17.51 12.26 1.18
CA ALA A 144 -17.71 11.36 0.04
C ALA A 144 -17.62 12.02 -1.36
N PRO A 145 -18.19 13.22 -1.60
CA PRO A 145 -18.07 13.91 -2.88
C PRO A 145 -16.64 14.35 -3.22
N HIS A 146 -15.79 14.60 -2.22
CA HIS A 146 -14.42 15.10 -2.36
C HIS A 146 -13.37 13.97 -2.29
N TYR A 147 -13.78 12.77 -1.88
CA TYR A 147 -12.90 11.67 -1.52
C TYR A 147 -11.92 11.27 -2.63
N MET A 148 -12.41 11.19 -3.87
CA MET A 148 -11.58 10.80 -5.01
C MET A 148 -10.57 11.88 -5.40
N ASP A 149 -10.90 13.17 -5.22
CA ASP A 149 -9.98 14.28 -5.48
C ASP A 149 -8.87 14.34 -4.44
N ILE A 150 -9.21 14.22 -3.16
CA ILE A 150 -8.24 14.15 -2.07
C ILE A 150 -7.29 12.96 -2.27
N GLY A 151 -7.84 11.80 -2.66
CA GLY A 151 -7.02 10.64 -2.99
C GLY A 151 -6.10 10.86 -4.19
N ARG A 152 -6.55 11.57 -5.22
CA ARG A 152 -5.71 11.96 -6.38
C ARG A 152 -4.54 12.84 -5.96
N GLU A 153 -4.79 13.85 -5.13
CA GLU A 153 -3.75 14.72 -4.59
C GLU A 153 -2.75 13.93 -3.74
N CYS A 154 -3.26 13.00 -2.92
CA CYS A 154 -2.44 12.11 -2.11
C CYS A 154 -1.48 11.26 -2.97
N PHE A 155 -1.96 10.72 -4.09
CA PHE A 155 -1.15 9.88 -4.99
C PHE A 155 -0.22 10.66 -5.92
N ALA A 156 -0.43 11.96 -6.10
CA ALA A 156 0.41 12.75 -6.99
C ALA A 156 1.88 12.75 -6.52
N PRO A 157 2.85 12.58 -7.44
CA PRO A 157 4.26 12.80 -7.13
C PRO A 157 4.46 14.20 -6.55
N THR A 158 5.22 14.31 -5.46
CA THR A 158 5.48 15.61 -4.84
C THR A 158 6.79 16.19 -5.38
N PRO A 159 6.78 17.35 -6.07
CA PRO A 159 7.99 17.96 -6.61
C PRO A 159 9.01 18.27 -5.51
N GLY A 160 10.30 18.05 -5.80
CA GLY A 160 11.40 18.30 -4.86
C GLY A 160 11.59 17.23 -3.77
N GLN A 161 10.69 16.24 -3.68
CA GLN A 161 10.85 15.09 -2.79
C GLN A 161 11.38 13.87 -3.57
N VAL A 162 11.90 12.88 -2.84
CA VAL A 162 12.33 11.61 -3.44
C VAL A 162 11.10 10.75 -3.75
N ASN A 163 10.65 10.80 -5.00
CA ASN A 163 9.62 9.90 -5.52
C ASN A 163 10.25 8.57 -5.94
N VAL A 164 9.45 7.51 -5.90
CA VAL A 164 9.85 6.12 -6.10
C VAL A 164 8.80 5.42 -6.96
N LEU A 165 9.14 4.26 -7.52
CA LEU A 165 8.10 3.34 -7.98
C LEU A 165 7.59 2.59 -6.74
N ALA A 166 6.46 3.02 -6.20
CA ALA A 166 5.81 2.34 -5.10
C ALA A 166 5.20 1.02 -5.59
N HIS A 167 5.12 0.02 -4.73
CA HIS A 167 4.43 -1.25 -5.01
C HIS A 167 2.93 -1.01 -5.22
N GLY A 168 2.34 -0.07 -4.48
CA GLY A 168 0.96 0.40 -4.65
C GLY A 168 -0.13 -0.44 -3.99
N ASP A 169 0.18 -1.67 -3.57
CA ASP A 169 -0.75 -2.59 -2.90
C ASP A 169 0.03 -3.58 -2.01
N VAL A 170 0.94 -3.09 -1.17
CA VAL A 170 1.72 -3.95 -0.28
C VAL A 170 0.96 -4.30 1.00
N TRP A 171 0.49 -5.54 1.09
CA TRP A 171 -0.21 -6.07 2.25
C TRP A 171 0.13 -7.54 2.48
N THR A 172 -0.46 -8.15 3.53
CA THR A 172 -0.12 -9.51 3.98
C THR A 172 -0.18 -10.57 2.87
N ASN A 173 -1.10 -10.45 1.91
CA ASN A 173 -1.23 -11.40 0.81
C ASN A 173 -0.38 -11.09 -0.42
N ASN A 174 0.31 -9.95 -0.46
CA ASN A 174 1.22 -9.58 -1.55
C ASN A 174 2.68 -9.70 -1.11
N VAL A 175 2.93 -10.55 -0.09
CA VAL A 175 4.26 -10.93 0.37
C VAL A 175 4.30 -12.41 0.74
N MET A 176 5.42 -13.07 0.50
CA MET A 176 5.65 -14.44 0.96
C MET A 176 6.78 -14.50 1.96
N PHE A 177 6.55 -15.16 3.10
CA PHE A 177 7.53 -15.30 4.17
C PHE A 177 8.20 -16.66 4.16
N LYS A 178 9.48 -16.69 4.53
CA LYS A 178 10.19 -17.90 4.91
C LYS A 178 10.36 -17.91 6.43
N TYR A 179 10.14 -19.06 7.05
CA TYR A 179 10.23 -19.23 8.50
C TYR A 179 11.36 -20.19 8.86
N ASP A 180 12.03 -19.91 9.97
CA ASP A 180 12.95 -20.87 10.57
C ASP A 180 12.15 -22.05 11.15
N PRO A 181 12.48 -23.30 10.78
CA PRO A 181 11.69 -24.47 11.16
C PRO A 181 11.78 -24.82 12.65
N ASN A 182 12.83 -24.36 13.35
CA ASN A 182 13.04 -24.67 14.77
C ASN A 182 12.33 -23.67 15.69
N THR A 183 12.32 -22.39 15.30
CA THR A 183 11.80 -21.29 16.12
C THR A 183 10.44 -20.79 15.65
N GLY A 184 10.03 -21.08 14.42
CA GLY A 184 8.82 -20.55 13.79
C GLY A 184 8.87 -19.04 13.51
N ARG A 185 10.04 -18.41 13.64
CA ARG A 185 10.23 -16.98 13.40
C ARG A 185 10.41 -16.69 11.90
N PRO A 186 9.88 -15.58 11.37
CA PRO A 186 10.13 -15.20 9.99
C PRO A 186 11.61 -14.81 9.83
N VAL A 187 12.26 -15.36 8.81
CA VAL A 187 13.69 -15.12 8.52
C VAL A 187 13.92 -14.42 7.18
N ASP A 188 12.96 -14.49 6.27
CA ASP A 188 13.01 -13.76 5.00
C ASP A 188 11.60 -13.44 4.50
N VAL A 189 11.52 -12.49 3.57
CA VAL A 189 10.28 -12.12 2.88
C VAL A 189 10.56 -11.71 1.44
N LEU A 190 9.67 -12.09 0.52
CA LEU A 190 9.67 -11.61 -0.85
C LEU A 190 8.39 -10.83 -1.13
N LEU A 191 8.53 -9.69 -1.78
CA LEU A 191 7.42 -8.89 -2.30
C LEU A 191 6.94 -9.52 -3.61
N ILE A 192 5.63 -9.66 -3.78
CA ILE A 192 4.99 -10.25 -4.97
C ILE A 192 3.82 -9.36 -5.42
N ASP A 193 3.30 -9.61 -6.61
CA ASP A 193 2.13 -8.89 -7.17
C ASP A 193 2.34 -7.36 -7.29
N PHE A 194 3.04 -6.96 -8.36
CA PHE A 194 3.38 -5.55 -8.61
C PHE A 194 2.36 -4.82 -9.51
N GLN A 195 1.16 -5.37 -9.67
CA GLN A 195 0.17 -4.91 -10.65
C GLN A 195 -0.31 -3.46 -10.43
N TYR A 196 -0.22 -2.96 -9.20
CA TYR A 196 -0.66 -1.61 -8.82
C TYR A 196 0.47 -0.60 -8.66
N SER A 197 1.69 -0.95 -9.08
CA SER A 197 2.84 -0.07 -8.91
C SER A 197 2.65 1.26 -9.64
N PHE A 198 3.09 2.34 -8.99
CA PHE A 198 2.96 3.69 -9.53
C PHE A 198 4.10 4.58 -9.05
N TRP A 199 4.41 5.61 -9.84
CA TRP A 199 5.41 6.60 -9.49
C TRP A 199 4.82 7.63 -8.53
N GLY A 200 5.43 7.79 -7.35
CA GLY A 200 4.95 8.72 -6.33
C GLY A 200 5.70 8.59 -5.00
N SER A 201 5.02 8.94 -3.91
CA SER A 201 5.64 8.93 -2.58
C SER A 201 5.79 7.52 -2.01
N PRO A 202 6.95 7.16 -1.42
CA PRO A 202 7.11 5.88 -0.71
C PRO A 202 6.16 5.74 0.49
N CYS A 203 5.66 6.86 1.02
CA CYS A 203 4.78 6.87 2.19
C CYS A 203 3.42 6.22 1.93
N ILE A 204 3.00 6.08 0.67
CA ILE A 204 1.74 5.43 0.30
C ILE A 204 1.79 3.94 0.67
N ASP A 205 2.84 3.23 0.29
CA ASP A 205 3.05 1.83 0.67
C ASP A 205 3.13 1.63 2.18
N LEU A 206 3.78 2.55 2.89
CA LEU A 206 3.91 2.49 4.35
C LEU A 206 2.56 2.65 5.04
N HIS A 207 1.78 3.68 4.65
CA HIS A 207 0.44 3.86 5.19
C HIS A 207 -0.48 2.69 4.84
N HIS A 208 -0.33 2.12 3.65
CA HIS A 208 -1.08 0.93 3.27
C HIS A 208 -0.79 -0.25 4.18
N LEU A 209 0.48 -0.68 4.22
CA LEU A 209 0.93 -1.83 5.00
C LEU A 209 0.56 -1.68 6.47
N PHE A 210 0.83 -0.50 7.04
CA PHE A 210 0.63 -0.26 8.46
C PHE A 210 -0.84 -0.39 8.85
N ASN A 211 -1.74 0.16 8.02
CA ASN A 211 -3.15 0.26 8.34
C ASN A 211 -3.99 -0.94 7.89
N THR A 212 -3.47 -1.79 6.98
CA THR A 212 -4.15 -3.03 6.57
C THR A 212 -3.64 -4.26 7.32
N SER A 213 -2.32 -4.37 7.52
CA SER A 213 -1.66 -5.66 7.77
C SER A 213 -1.04 -5.82 9.15
N LEU A 214 -0.87 -4.75 9.93
CA LEU A 214 -0.20 -4.84 11.23
C LEU A 214 -1.15 -5.16 12.38
N LYS A 215 -0.64 -5.92 13.35
CA LYS A 215 -1.25 -6.10 14.68
C LYS A 215 -1.12 -4.82 15.52
N GLU A 216 -1.98 -4.70 16.52
CA GLU A 216 -1.71 -3.78 17.64
C GLU A 216 -0.60 -4.37 18.55
N PRO A 217 0.22 -3.53 19.21
CA PRO A 217 0.19 -2.06 19.23
C PRO A 217 0.97 -1.40 18.08
N LEU A 218 1.56 -2.17 17.15
CA LEU A 218 2.40 -1.65 16.07
C LEU A 218 1.66 -0.64 15.20
N ARG A 219 0.41 -0.97 14.85
CA ARG A 219 -0.43 -0.15 13.99
C ARG A 219 -0.80 1.19 14.61
N ARG A 220 -1.03 1.29 15.93
CA ARG A 220 -1.48 2.55 16.55
C ARG A 220 -0.37 3.29 17.28
N ASP A 221 0.41 2.58 18.08
CA ASP A 221 1.26 3.18 19.11
C ASP A 221 2.74 3.21 18.71
N GLN A 222 3.17 2.38 17.75
CA GLN A 222 4.59 2.22 17.40
C GLN A 222 4.93 2.55 15.94
N GLN A 223 4.00 3.09 15.14
CA GLN A 223 4.26 3.45 13.74
C GLN A 223 5.48 4.37 13.57
N ASN A 224 5.69 5.30 14.51
CA ASN A 224 6.82 6.24 14.44
C ASN A 224 8.19 5.52 14.43
N GLY A 225 8.33 4.42 15.18
CA GLY A 225 9.54 3.60 15.16
C GLY A 225 9.71 2.87 13.83
N LEU A 226 8.62 2.39 13.25
CA LEU A 226 8.61 1.73 11.94
C LEU A 226 8.96 2.68 10.79
N PHE A 227 8.41 3.91 10.79
CA PHE A 227 8.80 4.95 9.85
C PHE A 227 10.28 5.30 9.96
N GLN A 228 10.81 5.41 11.19
CA GLN A 228 12.23 5.66 11.43
C GLN A 228 13.11 4.49 10.93
N PHE A 229 12.69 3.25 11.17
CA PHE A 229 13.40 2.06 10.69
C PHE A 229 13.47 2.03 9.16
N TYR A 230 12.34 2.24 8.48
CA TYR A 230 12.28 2.35 7.02
C TYR A 230 13.17 3.49 6.51
N HIS A 231 13.02 4.69 7.09
CA HIS A 231 13.75 5.90 6.70
C HIS A 231 15.26 5.67 6.71
N LYS A 232 15.78 5.10 7.80
CA LYS A 232 17.21 4.80 7.93
C LYS A 232 17.74 3.97 6.77
N ILE A 233 17.07 2.86 6.44
CA ILE A 233 17.51 1.96 5.37
C ILE A 233 17.38 2.67 4.02
N PHE A 234 16.27 3.37 3.79
CA PHE A 234 16.00 4.07 2.55
C PHE A 234 17.08 5.13 2.26
N THR A 235 17.41 5.98 3.24
CA THR A 235 18.43 7.01 3.06
C THR A 235 19.83 6.42 2.92
N GLU A 236 20.20 5.42 3.73
CA GLU A 236 21.49 4.73 3.61
C GLU A 236 21.67 4.08 2.22
N THR A 237 20.61 3.48 1.67
CA THR A 237 20.65 2.87 0.33
C THR A 237 20.75 3.94 -0.77
N LEU A 238 19.99 5.04 -0.68
CA LEU A 238 20.10 6.18 -1.63
C LEU A 238 21.52 6.78 -1.64
N GLU A 239 22.11 6.97 -0.46
CA GLU A 239 23.48 7.50 -0.31
C GLU A 239 24.51 6.58 -0.97
N LYS A 240 24.44 5.27 -0.69
CA LYS A 240 25.35 4.27 -1.28
C LYS A 240 25.21 4.19 -2.81
N LEU A 241 24.00 4.31 -3.34
CA LEU A 241 23.73 4.32 -4.78
C LEU A 241 24.06 5.65 -5.46
N ASN A 242 24.52 6.65 -4.70
CA ASN A 242 24.84 8.00 -5.15
C ASN A 242 23.67 8.73 -5.81
N TYR A 243 22.46 8.67 -5.22
CA TYR A 243 21.32 9.47 -5.67
C TYR A 243 21.58 10.98 -5.54
N ARG A 244 21.27 11.78 -6.56
CA ARG A 244 21.54 13.24 -6.61
C ARG A 244 20.36 14.10 -7.08
N GLN A 245 19.30 13.52 -7.64
CA GLN A 245 18.23 14.25 -8.32
C GLN A 245 17.45 15.17 -7.37
N ASN A 246 17.22 14.72 -6.13
CA ASN A 246 16.59 15.52 -5.07
C ASN A 246 17.36 15.36 -3.75
N GLN A 247 17.10 16.25 -2.80
CA GLN A 247 17.67 16.15 -1.46
C GLN A 247 17.13 14.90 -0.75
N ILE A 248 18.04 14.06 -0.24
CA ILE A 248 17.67 12.94 0.63
C ILE A 248 17.09 13.52 1.94
N PRO A 249 15.85 13.17 2.32
CA PRO A 249 15.17 13.83 3.42
C PRO A 249 15.79 13.43 4.77
N SER A 250 15.94 14.42 5.67
CA SER A 250 16.20 14.12 7.09
C SER A 250 15.01 13.38 7.70
N LEU A 251 15.19 12.73 8.86
CA LEU A 251 14.06 12.06 9.54
C LEU A 251 12.92 13.03 9.87
N HIS A 252 13.23 14.30 10.17
CA HIS A 252 12.20 15.30 10.40
C HIS A 252 11.42 15.60 9.12
N GLN A 253 12.12 15.84 8.00
CA GLN A 253 11.49 16.09 6.71
C GLN A 253 10.64 14.89 6.26
N PHE A 254 11.18 13.67 6.38
CA PHE A 254 10.45 12.45 6.05
C PHE A 254 9.19 12.27 6.90
N LYS A 255 9.21 12.66 8.19
CA LYS A 255 8.00 12.64 9.02
C LYS A 255 6.94 13.63 8.53
N LEU A 256 7.33 14.79 7.99
CA LEU A 256 6.39 15.71 7.35
C LEU A 256 5.80 15.10 6.07
N GLU A 257 6.62 14.43 5.26
CA GLU A 257 6.17 13.68 4.06
C GLU A 257 5.18 12.56 4.42
N VAL A 258 5.43 11.86 5.55
CA VAL A 258 4.51 10.87 6.10
C VAL A 258 3.18 11.51 6.48
N GLU A 259 3.16 12.66 7.16
CA GLU A 259 1.92 13.37 7.49
C GLU A 259 1.20 13.86 6.23
N GLN A 260 1.94 14.37 5.24
CA GLN A 260 1.40 14.82 3.95
C GLN A 260 0.59 13.71 3.27
N LYS A 261 1.04 12.45 3.34
CA LYS A 261 0.34 11.31 2.72
C LYS A 261 -0.63 10.57 3.64
N ARG A 262 -0.97 11.13 4.80
CA ARG A 262 -1.73 10.42 5.85
C ARG A 262 -3.21 10.17 5.52
N PHE A 263 -3.79 10.85 4.53
CA PHE A 263 -5.10 10.47 4.01
C PHE A 263 -5.16 8.99 3.61
N PHE A 264 -4.06 8.43 3.09
CA PHE A 264 -4.03 7.03 2.71
C PHE A 264 -4.10 6.06 3.90
N ALA A 265 -3.72 6.50 5.11
CA ALA A 265 -3.94 5.73 6.34
C ALA A 265 -5.43 5.65 6.70
N LEU A 266 -6.16 6.76 6.56
CA LEU A 266 -7.61 6.82 6.73
C LEU A 266 -8.30 5.91 5.69
N HIS A 267 -7.96 6.07 4.41
CA HIS A 267 -8.45 5.21 3.33
C HIS A 267 -8.21 3.73 3.62
N SER A 268 -6.97 3.37 3.93
CA SER A 268 -6.58 1.98 4.17
C SER A 268 -7.30 1.39 5.39
N THR A 269 -7.51 2.17 6.45
CA THR A 269 -8.21 1.71 7.66
C THR A 269 -9.72 1.56 7.45
N VAL A 270 -10.35 2.59 6.87
CA VAL A 270 -11.81 2.69 6.83
C VAL A 270 -12.39 1.89 5.67
N VAL A 271 -11.70 1.86 4.52
CA VAL A 271 -12.25 1.32 3.27
C VAL A 271 -11.60 -0.01 2.89
N VAL A 272 -10.26 -0.10 2.98
CA VAL A 272 -9.54 -1.27 2.45
C VAL A 272 -9.47 -2.43 3.45
N GLN A 273 -9.06 -2.16 4.68
CA GLN A 273 -8.90 -3.18 5.71
C GLN A 273 -10.16 -4.03 5.91
N PRO A 274 -11.40 -3.48 5.95
CA PRO A 274 -12.60 -4.28 6.12
C PRO A 274 -12.75 -5.39 5.07
N VAL A 275 -12.36 -5.14 3.82
CA VAL A 275 -12.30 -6.16 2.76
C VAL A 275 -11.20 -7.18 3.06
N MET A 276 -10.00 -6.70 3.36
CA MET A 276 -8.81 -7.54 3.57
C MET A 276 -8.88 -8.45 4.80
N ILE A 277 -9.73 -8.16 5.79
CA ILE A 277 -9.96 -9.06 6.94
C ILE A 277 -11.35 -9.71 6.93
N SER A 278 -12.12 -9.54 5.86
CA SER A 278 -13.42 -10.21 5.72
C SER A 278 -13.25 -11.72 5.61
N GLN A 279 -14.02 -12.44 6.41
CA GLN A 279 -14.15 -13.89 6.36
C GLN A 279 -15.53 -14.32 5.83
N ASP A 280 -16.45 -13.37 5.61
CA ASP A 280 -17.77 -13.64 5.03
C ASP A 280 -17.64 -13.82 3.52
N PRO A 281 -17.89 -15.03 2.98
CA PRO A 281 -17.79 -15.29 1.54
C PRO A 281 -19.00 -14.76 0.75
N THR A 282 -20.06 -14.31 1.44
CA THR A 282 -21.31 -13.89 0.79
C THR A 282 -21.04 -12.68 -0.11
N ASP A 283 -21.26 -12.86 -1.42
CA ASP A 283 -20.94 -11.87 -2.46
C ASP A 283 -19.48 -11.37 -2.47
N ALA A 284 -18.56 -12.09 -1.85
CA ALA A 284 -17.15 -11.70 -1.77
C ALA A 284 -16.44 -11.93 -3.11
N CYS A 285 -16.64 -11.01 -4.05
CA CYS A 285 -15.92 -10.97 -5.31
C CYS A 285 -15.59 -9.54 -5.73
N PHE A 286 -14.54 -9.41 -6.54
CA PHE A 286 -14.05 -8.13 -7.04
C PHE A 286 -15.16 -7.32 -7.72
N ASN A 287 -16.00 -7.95 -8.54
CA ASN A 287 -17.10 -7.28 -9.23
C ASN A 287 -18.14 -6.69 -8.27
N ALA A 288 -18.51 -7.40 -7.19
CA ALA A 288 -19.45 -6.86 -6.21
C ALA A 288 -18.84 -5.69 -5.43
N LEU A 289 -17.53 -5.72 -5.19
CA LEU A 289 -16.83 -4.63 -4.52
C LEU A 289 -16.80 -3.35 -5.35
N MET A 290 -16.59 -3.48 -6.66
CA MET A 290 -16.42 -2.37 -7.59
C MET A 290 -17.73 -1.68 -8.01
N ASN A 291 -18.87 -2.37 -7.90
CA ASN A 291 -20.17 -1.86 -8.34
C ASN A 291 -21.00 -1.28 -7.18
N ASP A 292 -21.91 -0.36 -7.53
CA ASP A 292 -22.88 0.27 -6.61
C ASP A 292 -24.30 -0.25 -6.81
N ASP A 293 -24.46 -1.43 -7.42
CA ASP A 293 -25.73 -2.12 -7.44
C ASP A 293 -26.14 -2.60 -6.04
N GLU A 294 -27.38 -3.06 -5.90
CA GLU A 294 -27.91 -3.49 -4.61
C GLU A 294 -27.05 -4.59 -3.97
N ARG A 295 -26.48 -5.48 -4.79
CA ARG A 295 -25.60 -6.56 -4.36
C ARG A 295 -24.29 -5.99 -3.77
N GLY A 296 -23.63 -5.09 -4.48
CA GLY A 296 -22.41 -4.44 -4.04
C GLY A 296 -22.62 -3.59 -2.78
N ILE A 297 -23.73 -2.86 -2.69
CA ILE A 297 -24.10 -2.10 -1.49
C ILE A 297 -24.27 -3.02 -0.28
N ARG A 298 -24.99 -4.15 -0.43
CA ARG A 298 -25.16 -5.13 0.64
C ARG A 298 -23.84 -5.74 1.07
N PHE A 299 -22.98 -6.12 0.12
CA PHE A 299 -21.65 -6.63 0.42
C PHE A 299 -20.83 -5.64 1.23
N LYS A 300 -20.71 -4.39 0.74
CA LYS A 300 -19.95 -3.32 1.41
C LYS A 300 -20.49 -3.03 2.82
N ASN A 301 -21.81 -3.03 3.02
CA ASN A 301 -22.40 -2.85 4.35
C ASN A 301 -22.06 -4.01 5.31
N ARG A 302 -22.03 -5.26 4.83
CA ARG A 302 -21.72 -6.43 5.69
C ARG A 302 -20.30 -6.41 6.23
N LEU A 303 -19.34 -5.80 5.52
CA LEU A 303 -17.96 -5.68 5.99
C LEU A 303 -17.87 -5.03 7.39
N TYR A 304 -18.77 -4.10 7.71
CA TYR A 304 -18.81 -3.38 8.98
C TYR A 304 -19.56 -4.12 10.09
N ASN A 305 -20.09 -5.32 9.81
CA ASN A 305 -20.57 -6.24 10.86
C ASN A 305 -19.42 -7.00 11.54
N ASN A 306 -18.21 -6.96 10.96
CA ASN A 306 -17.03 -7.62 11.53
C ASN A 306 -16.61 -6.91 12.84
N PRO A 307 -16.61 -7.58 14.00
CA PRO A 307 -16.27 -6.97 15.29
C PRO A 307 -14.88 -6.32 15.32
N THR A 308 -13.91 -6.89 14.59
CA THR A 308 -12.55 -6.33 14.49
C THR A 308 -12.57 -5.00 13.74
N VAL A 309 -13.36 -4.89 12.66
CA VAL A 309 -13.55 -3.63 11.93
C VAL A 309 -14.20 -2.59 12.84
N GLN A 310 -15.25 -2.96 13.56
CA GLN A 310 -15.95 -2.05 14.47
C GLN A 310 -15.00 -1.51 15.57
N GLN A 311 -14.23 -2.40 16.21
CA GLN A 311 -13.23 -2.01 17.21
C GLN A 311 -12.17 -1.05 16.63
N ASN A 312 -11.71 -1.32 15.41
CA ASN A 312 -10.76 -0.46 14.72
C ASN A 312 -11.34 0.94 14.44
N LEU A 313 -12.59 1.03 13.97
CA LEU A 313 -13.25 2.30 13.71
C LEU A 313 -13.45 3.11 15.00
N HIS A 314 -13.89 2.47 16.09
CA HIS A 314 -13.99 3.12 17.40
C HIS A 314 -12.65 3.71 17.87
N SER A 315 -11.53 3.05 17.56
CA SER A 315 -10.22 3.45 18.04
C SER A 315 -9.56 4.52 17.15
N LEU A 316 -9.68 4.40 15.82
CA LEU A 316 -8.86 5.17 14.89
C LEU A 316 -9.60 6.35 14.23
N VAL A 317 -10.91 6.28 14.04
CA VAL A 317 -11.65 7.40 13.44
C VAL A 317 -11.51 8.68 14.28
N PRO A 318 -11.60 8.66 15.62
CA PRO A 318 -11.31 9.85 16.43
C PRO A 318 -9.88 10.38 16.28
N PHE A 319 -8.90 9.49 16.05
CA PHE A 319 -7.52 9.90 15.81
C PHE A 319 -7.36 10.60 14.46
N PHE A 320 -7.95 10.05 13.40
CA PHE A 320 -7.93 10.66 12.06
C PHE A 320 -8.67 12.00 12.04
N ASP A 321 -9.76 12.11 12.80
CA ASP A 321 -10.49 13.36 12.95
C ASP A 321 -9.65 14.47 13.60
N ARG A 322 -8.93 14.15 14.68
CA ARG A 322 -7.99 15.09 15.33
C ARG A 322 -6.81 15.49 14.44
N LYS A 323 -6.56 14.72 13.37
CA LYS A 323 -5.56 15.02 12.34
C LYS A 323 -6.13 15.83 11.17
N GLY A 324 -7.42 16.18 11.19
CA GLY A 324 -8.08 16.92 10.11
C GLY A 324 -8.46 16.07 8.89
N LEU A 325 -8.28 14.74 8.94
CA LEU A 325 -8.45 13.87 7.77
C LEU A 325 -9.93 13.60 7.42
N LEU A 326 -10.86 14.08 8.25
CA LEU A 326 -12.30 14.01 7.98
C LEU A 326 -12.86 15.35 7.47
N GLU A 327 -12.01 16.35 7.24
CA GLU A 327 -12.41 17.65 6.71
C GLU A 327 -12.40 17.64 5.18
N VAL A 328 -13.36 18.33 4.57
CA VAL A 328 -13.53 18.38 3.10
C VAL A 328 -12.42 19.19 2.41
N ASN A 329 -11.78 20.09 3.13
CA ASN A 329 -10.73 21.01 2.69
C ASN A 329 -9.33 20.57 3.14
N GLN A 330 -9.16 19.30 3.54
CA GLN A 330 -7.85 18.73 3.85
C GLN A 330 -6.94 18.73 2.60
N THR A 331 -5.64 18.77 2.82
CA THR A 331 -4.62 18.77 1.75
C THR A 331 -3.65 17.60 1.91
N CYS A 332 -3.07 17.13 0.80
CA CYS A 332 -2.16 15.97 0.75
C CYS A 332 -0.82 16.21 0.04
#